data_AF-A0A1F0GSJ7-F1
#
_entry.id   AF-A0A1F0GSJ7-F1
#
_cell.length_a   1.000
_cell.length_b   1.000
_cell.length_c   1.000
_cell.angle_alpha   90.00
_cell.angle_beta   90.00
_cell.angle_gamma   90.00
#
_symmetry.space_group_name_H-M   'P 1'
#
loop_
_entity.id
_entity.type
_entity.pdbx_description
1 polymer ?
#
loop_
_entity_poly.entity_id
_entity_poly.type
_entity_poly.pdbx_seq_one_letter_code
_entity_poly.pdbx_strand_id
1 'polypeptide(L)'
;MKKNKNFKVIGALVLTLIGFLFGQEQLQDFDVNYNGPYLNKLERFLSIFDNPYEVNESSIYYEIDKNPPNFTEEDLKMGPDFAHYSNLDHLNRVGPADALLSRESMPKEPRGDISKVYPSGWHQKFYDFVDGGAVYNRCHLIAYQMTGENDNWNNLMTGTRSFNTRGMLPFENAVASYIKDTGKKVRYRVTPVFVDDELVARGVIMEAYSIEDGGKKINFRVFAKNIEEGVDIDYKTGRTRIAKKK
;
A
#
# COMPACT_ATOMS: atom_id res chain seq x y z
N MET A 1 -0.37 16.84 -29.17
CA MET A 1 -0.84 16.71 -27.77
C MET A 1 -2.23 17.31 -27.63
N LYS A 2 -3.28 16.47 -27.61
CA LYS A 2 -4.65 16.92 -27.33
C LYS A 2 -4.78 17.16 -25.83
N LYS A 3 -4.75 18.43 -25.38
CA LYS A 3 -5.06 18.80 -24.00
C LYS A 3 -6.51 18.38 -23.70
N ASN A 4 -6.68 17.55 -22.68
CA ASN A 4 -7.96 16.98 -22.28
C ASN A 4 -8.95 18.10 -21.90
N LYS A 5 -10.06 18.21 -22.63
CA LYS A 5 -11.13 19.21 -22.40
C LYS A 5 -11.75 19.11 -20.99
N ASN A 6 -11.60 17.97 -20.32
CA ASN A 6 -12.19 17.71 -19.00
C ASN A 6 -11.57 18.58 -17.88
N PHE A 7 -10.32 19.04 -18.02
CA PHE A 7 -9.67 19.92 -17.04
C PHE A 7 -10.33 21.31 -16.97
N LYS A 8 -10.89 21.81 -18.08
CA LYS A 8 -11.59 23.10 -18.09
C LYS A 8 -12.93 23.06 -17.36
N VAL A 9 -13.58 21.90 -17.33
CA VAL A 9 -14.90 21.72 -16.71
C VAL A 9 -14.79 21.61 -15.19
N ILE A 10 -13.76 20.90 -14.70
CA ILE A 10 -13.50 20.76 -13.26
C ILE A 10 -13.09 22.10 -12.64
N GLY A 11 -12.25 22.89 -13.32
CA GLY A 11 -11.87 24.23 -12.85
C GLY A 11 -13.06 25.19 -12.74
N ALA A 12 -14.02 25.13 -13.67
CA ALA A 12 -15.21 25.98 -13.64
C ALA A 12 -16.21 25.61 -12.51
N LEU A 13 -16.31 24.32 -12.16
CA LEU A 13 -17.16 23.84 -11.06
C LEU A 13 -16.63 24.24 -9.68
N VAL A 14 -15.31 24.26 -9.50
CA VAL A 14 -14.69 24.68 -8.22
C VAL A 14 -14.83 26.20 -8.02
N LEU A 15 -14.66 27.00 -9.07
CA LEU A 15 -14.86 28.46 -9.03
C LEU A 15 -16.30 28.86 -8.70
N THR A 16 -17.29 28.11 -9.21
CA THR A 16 -18.72 28.36 -8.92
C THR A 16 -19.11 28.00 -7.48
N LEU A 17 -18.53 26.92 -6.93
CA LEU A 17 -18.70 26.57 -5.51
C LEU A 17 -18.07 27.59 -4.55
N ILE A 18 -16.91 28.15 -4.90
CA ILE A 18 -16.24 29.19 -4.10
C ILE A 18 -17.03 30.51 -4.16
N GLY A 19 -17.58 30.88 -5.32
CA GLY A 19 -18.47 32.04 -5.45
C GLY A 19 -19.74 31.95 -4.60
N PHE A 20 -20.22 30.72 -4.32
CA PHE A 20 -21.38 30.48 -3.46
C PHE A 20 -21.07 30.59 -1.96
N LEU A 21 -19.82 30.33 -1.55
CA LEU A 21 -19.37 30.37 -0.15
C LEU A 21 -18.89 31.75 0.32
N PHE A 22 -18.47 32.63 -0.59
CA PHE A 22 -17.83 33.91 -0.24
C PHE A 22 -18.56 35.19 -0.71
N GLY A 23 -19.76 35.04 -1.30
CA GLY A 23 -20.57 36.19 -1.72
C GLY A 23 -20.17 36.74 -3.09
N GLN A 24 -21.19 37.14 -3.86
CA GLN A 24 -21.12 37.39 -5.30
C GLN A 24 -20.38 38.69 -5.72
N GLU A 25 -19.86 39.48 -4.77
CA GLU A 25 -19.30 40.82 -5.07
C GLU A 25 -17.82 40.83 -5.46
N GLN A 26 -17.07 39.73 -5.31
CA GLN A 26 -15.64 39.70 -5.68
C GLN A 26 -15.34 39.18 -7.09
N LEU A 27 -16.36 38.88 -7.89
CA LEU A 27 -16.16 38.24 -9.21
C LEU A 27 -15.98 39.20 -10.38
N GLN A 28 -15.96 40.53 -10.15
CA GLN A 28 -15.97 41.49 -11.26
C GLN A 28 -14.60 41.97 -11.74
N ASP A 29 -13.49 41.47 -11.19
CA ASP A 29 -12.15 41.90 -11.63
C ASP A 29 -11.15 40.73 -11.72
N PHE A 30 -11.59 39.64 -12.36
CA PHE A 30 -10.71 38.53 -12.71
C PHE A 30 -9.88 38.88 -13.96
N ASP A 31 -8.95 39.80 -13.81
CA ASP A 31 -7.89 40.02 -14.80
C ASP A 31 -6.82 38.93 -14.63
N VAL A 32 -6.51 38.20 -15.70
CA VAL A 32 -5.73 36.94 -15.70
C VAL A 32 -4.22 37.19 -15.54
N ASN A 33 -3.82 38.30 -14.93
CA ASN A 33 -2.44 38.76 -14.91
C ASN A 33 -2.00 39.31 -13.55
N TYR A 34 -2.34 38.62 -12.45
CA TYR A 34 -1.87 38.94 -11.11
C TYR A 34 -0.88 37.88 -10.59
N ASN A 35 0.41 38.15 -10.72
CA ASN A 35 1.49 37.32 -10.20
C ASN A 35 1.66 37.56 -8.68
N GLY A 36 1.13 36.66 -7.85
CA GLY A 36 1.20 36.76 -6.39
C GLY A 36 0.57 35.58 -5.62
N PRO A 37 0.67 35.57 -4.27
CA PRO A 37 0.57 34.41 -3.35
C PRO A 37 -0.69 33.53 -3.46
N TYR A 38 -1.73 33.98 -4.17
CA TYR A 38 -2.94 33.23 -4.44
C TYR A 38 -2.75 32.08 -5.43
N LEU A 39 -1.91 32.24 -6.46
CA LEU A 39 -1.59 31.13 -7.37
C LEU A 39 -0.81 30.03 -6.64
N ASN A 40 0.17 30.39 -5.81
CA ASN A 40 0.84 29.42 -4.94
C ASN A 40 -0.12 28.77 -3.95
N LYS A 41 -1.12 29.50 -3.43
CA LYS A 41 -2.14 28.94 -2.53
C LYS A 41 -3.10 28.01 -3.26
N LEU A 42 -3.48 28.34 -4.50
CA LEU A 42 -4.34 27.52 -5.34
C LEU A 42 -3.61 26.28 -5.87
N GLU A 43 -2.36 26.39 -6.30
CA GLU A 43 -1.50 25.24 -6.66
C GLU A 43 -1.25 24.34 -5.44
N ARG A 44 -1.02 24.93 -4.27
CA ARG A 44 -0.90 24.18 -3.02
C ARG A 44 -2.23 23.52 -2.61
N PHE A 45 -3.35 24.16 -2.91
CA PHE A 45 -4.68 23.59 -2.67
C PHE A 45 -5.00 22.47 -3.67
N LEU A 46 -4.76 22.66 -4.96
CA LEU A 46 -4.96 21.66 -6.01
C LEU A 46 -4.02 20.46 -5.86
N SER A 47 -2.77 20.66 -5.43
CA SER A 47 -1.81 19.57 -5.17
C SER A 47 -2.11 18.77 -3.90
N ILE A 48 -3.01 19.24 -3.03
CA ILE A 48 -3.61 18.44 -1.96
C ILE A 48 -4.58 17.41 -2.56
N PHE A 49 -5.28 17.75 -3.65
CA PHE A 49 -6.24 16.85 -4.31
C PHE A 49 -5.62 15.96 -5.39
N ASP A 50 -4.36 16.20 -5.76
CA ASP A 50 -3.63 15.39 -6.75
C ASP A 50 -2.50 14.63 -6.03
N ASN A 51 -2.88 13.54 -5.35
CA ASN A 51 -1.93 12.57 -4.83
C ASN A 51 -1.78 11.42 -5.84
N PRO A 52 -0.77 11.42 -6.71
CA PRO A 52 -0.60 10.36 -7.70
C PRO A 52 -0.25 8.99 -7.07
N TYR A 53 0.03 8.97 -5.76
CA TYR A 53 0.32 7.77 -4.98
C TYR A 53 -0.89 7.26 -4.20
N GLU A 54 -2.07 7.88 -4.38
CA GLU A 54 -3.30 7.41 -3.77
C GLU A 54 -3.77 6.10 -4.42
N VAL A 55 -4.11 5.12 -3.58
CA VAL A 55 -4.58 3.81 -4.01
C VAL A 55 -6.09 3.87 -4.25
N ASN A 56 -6.48 4.01 -5.52
CA ASN A 56 -7.88 4.09 -5.95
C ASN A 56 -8.46 2.75 -6.46
N GLU A 57 -7.73 1.65 -6.29
CA GLU A 57 -8.15 0.34 -6.78
C GLU A 57 -9.24 -0.30 -5.89
N SER A 58 -10.24 -0.92 -6.51
CA SER A 58 -11.22 -1.78 -5.84
C SER A 58 -10.56 -3.09 -5.40
N SER A 59 -9.86 -3.05 -4.28
CA SER A 59 -9.12 -4.19 -3.75
C SER A 59 -9.75 -4.76 -2.46
N ILE A 60 -9.35 -5.99 -2.11
CA ILE A 60 -9.82 -6.76 -0.95
C ILE A 60 -9.23 -6.25 0.38
N TYR A 61 -8.98 -4.95 0.50
CA TYR A 61 -8.56 -4.30 1.75
C TYR A 61 -9.71 -3.51 2.37
N TYR A 62 -9.50 -3.00 3.57
CA TYR A 62 -10.26 -1.86 4.08
C TYR A 62 -9.31 -0.91 4.82
N GLU A 63 -9.63 0.37 4.75
CA GLU A 63 -8.99 1.38 5.59
C GLU A 63 -9.36 1.13 7.05
N ILE A 64 -8.36 1.17 7.92
CA ILE A 64 -8.59 1.03 9.36
C ILE A 64 -8.91 2.43 9.89
N ASP A 65 -10.19 2.71 10.05
CA ASP A 65 -10.70 4.02 10.46
C ASP A 65 -10.21 4.42 11.88
N LYS A 66 -9.91 5.72 12.09
CA LYS A 66 -9.46 6.39 13.34
C LYS A 66 -7.96 6.41 13.73
N ASN A 67 -7.03 6.50 12.78
CA ASN A 67 -5.86 7.42 12.83
C ASN A 67 -4.96 7.15 11.61
N PRO A 68 -4.07 8.09 11.22
CA PRO A 68 -2.86 7.80 10.44
C PRO A 68 -2.10 6.54 10.94
N PRO A 69 -1.12 6.03 10.17
CA PRO A 69 -0.21 4.97 10.62
C PRO A 69 0.11 5.09 12.11
N ASN A 70 0.05 3.98 12.84
CA ASN A 70 0.30 3.96 14.27
C ASN A 70 1.80 3.96 14.57
N PHE A 71 2.51 4.95 14.03
CA PHE A 71 3.92 5.22 14.27
C PHE A 71 4.07 6.21 15.42
N THR A 72 4.99 5.91 16.33
CA THR A 72 5.41 6.85 17.36
C THR A 72 6.32 7.92 16.77
N GLU A 73 6.54 9.03 17.48
CA GLU A 73 7.56 10.02 17.09
C GLU A 73 8.96 9.39 16.95
N GLU A 74 9.25 8.34 17.72
CA GLU A 74 10.50 7.57 17.61
C GLU A 74 10.57 6.80 16.29
N ASP A 75 9.47 6.14 15.88
CA ASP A 75 9.39 5.42 14.60
C ASP A 75 9.62 6.33 13.39
N LEU A 76 9.29 7.62 13.53
CA LEU A 76 9.39 8.62 12.47
C LEU A 76 10.74 9.36 12.45
N LYS A 77 11.68 9.03 13.35
CA LYS A 77 13.01 9.63 13.31
C LYS A 77 13.76 9.20 12.04
N MET A 78 14.36 10.20 11.40
CA MET A 78 15.26 9.96 10.27
C MET A 78 16.52 9.22 10.72
N GLY A 79 16.97 8.29 9.90
CA GLY A 79 18.19 7.52 10.11
C GLY A 79 18.64 6.80 8.83
N PRO A 80 19.67 5.94 8.94
CA PRO A 80 20.03 5.02 7.87
C PRO A 80 18.84 4.14 7.46
N ASP A 81 18.81 3.71 6.20
CA ASP A 81 17.83 2.72 5.76
C ASP A 81 17.98 1.43 6.58
N PHE A 82 16.85 0.80 6.86
CA PHE A 82 16.86 -0.51 7.51
C PHE A 82 15.64 -1.32 7.05
N ALA A 83 15.78 -2.65 7.12
CA ALA A 83 14.68 -3.59 7.08
C ALA A 83 14.91 -4.64 8.16
N HIS A 84 13.96 -4.74 9.09
CA HIS A 84 13.97 -5.69 10.19
C HIS A 84 12.79 -6.64 10.04
N TYR A 85 13.08 -7.94 10.15
CA TYR A 85 12.08 -9.00 10.06
C TYR A 85 12.08 -9.76 11.37
N SER A 86 10.91 -9.88 12.00
CA SER A 86 10.79 -10.69 13.21
C SER A 86 11.19 -12.14 12.95
N ASN A 87 11.80 -12.78 13.96
CA ASN A 87 12.01 -14.22 13.91
C ASN A 87 10.68 -14.95 13.76
N LEU A 88 10.73 -16.11 13.09
CA LEU A 88 9.60 -17.02 13.08
C LEU A 88 9.21 -17.41 14.51
N ASP A 89 7.91 -17.52 14.77
CA ASP A 89 7.42 -18.01 16.05
C ASP A 89 7.51 -19.56 16.15
N HIS A 90 7.06 -20.12 17.27
CA HIS A 90 7.08 -21.55 17.53
C HIS A 90 6.23 -22.41 16.56
N LEU A 91 5.36 -21.78 15.76
CA LEU A 91 4.57 -22.42 14.70
C LEU A 91 5.16 -22.15 13.29
N ASN A 92 6.39 -21.63 13.24
CA ASN A 92 7.08 -21.17 12.03
C ASN A 92 6.35 -20.04 11.29
N ARG A 93 5.59 -19.21 12.00
CA ARG A 93 4.84 -18.09 11.41
C ARG A 93 5.71 -16.84 11.41
N VAL A 94 5.60 -16.06 10.33
CA VAL A 94 6.25 -14.75 10.24
C VAL A 94 5.64 -13.77 11.24
N GLY A 95 6.48 -12.90 11.81
CA GLY A 95 6.04 -11.79 12.65
C GLY A 95 6.04 -10.45 11.91
N PRO A 96 5.90 -9.33 12.63
CA PRO A 96 6.00 -7.99 12.06
C PRO A 96 7.31 -7.75 11.30
N ALA A 97 7.22 -7.02 10.20
CA ALA A 97 8.36 -6.52 9.43
C ALA A 97 8.34 -4.99 9.40
N ASP A 98 9.48 -4.38 9.68
CA ASP A 98 9.66 -2.95 9.86
C ASP A 98 10.78 -2.42 8.97
N ALA A 99 10.57 -1.27 8.32
CA ALA A 99 11.60 -0.64 7.52
C ALA A 99 11.53 0.88 7.52
N LEU A 100 12.70 1.47 7.32
CA LEU A 100 12.88 2.83 6.81
C LEU A 100 13.47 2.70 5.41
N LEU A 101 12.66 3.03 4.42
CA LEU A 101 12.95 2.76 3.01
C LEU A 101 13.33 4.05 2.30
N SER A 102 14.29 3.96 1.39
CA SER A 102 14.65 5.04 0.47
C SER A 102 15.10 4.47 -0.87
N ARG A 103 15.60 5.32 -1.76
CA ARG A 103 16.15 4.85 -3.03
C ARG A 103 17.36 3.92 -2.85
N GLU A 104 18.08 4.02 -1.73
CA GLU A 104 19.23 3.19 -1.42
C GLU A 104 18.85 1.75 -1.03
N SER A 105 17.67 1.54 -0.42
CA SER A 105 17.18 0.21 -0.06
C SER A 105 16.68 -0.60 -1.26
N MET A 106 16.37 0.05 -2.38
CA MET A 106 15.78 -0.62 -3.55
C MET A 106 16.81 -1.53 -4.27
N PRO A 107 16.38 -2.67 -4.83
CA PRO A 107 17.28 -3.59 -5.52
C PRO A 107 17.90 -2.97 -6.76
N LYS A 108 19.16 -3.35 -7.02
CA LYS A 108 19.90 -3.02 -8.25
C LYS A 108 19.94 -4.18 -9.25
N GLU A 109 19.66 -5.38 -8.75
CA GLU A 109 19.68 -6.63 -9.52
C GLU A 109 18.25 -7.11 -9.81
N PRO A 110 18.07 -8.10 -10.71
CA PRO A 110 16.79 -8.79 -10.87
C PRO A 110 16.43 -9.68 -9.68
N ARG A 111 15.13 -9.91 -9.49
CA ARG A 111 14.61 -10.82 -8.46
C ARG A 111 15.07 -12.26 -8.71
N GLY A 112 15.57 -12.89 -7.66
CA GLY A 112 15.99 -14.30 -7.64
C GLY A 112 14.83 -15.27 -7.38
N ASP A 113 15.14 -16.57 -7.45
CA ASP A 113 14.18 -17.62 -7.14
C ASP A 113 13.88 -17.69 -5.62
N ILE A 114 12.61 -17.86 -5.29
CA ILE A 114 12.12 -18.01 -3.92
C ILE A 114 11.38 -19.33 -3.68
N SER A 115 11.39 -20.23 -4.67
CA SER A 115 10.64 -21.49 -4.67
C SER A 115 10.99 -22.42 -3.50
N LYS A 116 12.18 -22.26 -2.90
CA LYS A 116 12.65 -23.08 -1.78
C LYS A 116 11.99 -22.78 -0.44
N VAL A 117 11.26 -21.67 -0.31
CA VAL A 117 10.61 -21.27 0.95
C VAL A 117 9.21 -21.84 1.04
N TYR A 118 8.87 -22.45 2.17
CA TYR A 118 7.54 -23.01 2.44
C TYR A 118 7.04 -22.43 3.77
N PRO A 119 6.32 -21.30 3.74
CA PRO A 119 5.83 -20.65 4.95
C PRO A 119 4.85 -21.53 5.73
N SER A 120 4.54 -21.13 6.97
CA SER A 120 3.50 -21.78 7.76
C SER A 120 2.20 -21.96 6.98
N GLY A 121 1.56 -23.12 7.14
CA GLY A 121 0.28 -23.42 6.49
C GLY A 121 0.36 -23.59 4.96
N TRP A 122 1.54 -23.78 4.39
CA TRP A 122 1.68 -23.96 2.94
C TRP A 122 1.05 -25.28 2.45
N HIS A 123 -0.17 -25.19 1.90
CA HIS A 123 -0.87 -26.29 1.24
C HIS A 123 -1.41 -25.84 -0.12
N GLN A 124 -0.55 -25.90 -1.14
CA GLN A 124 -0.88 -25.42 -2.48
C GLN A 124 -2.03 -26.21 -3.13
N LYS A 125 -2.97 -25.49 -3.74
CA LYS A 125 -3.93 -26.00 -4.72
C LYS A 125 -3.98 -25.11 -5.95
N PHE A 126 -4.54 -25.66 -7.03
CA PHE A 126 -4.71 -24.97 -8.29
C PHE A 126 -6.18 -25.01 -8.70
N TYR A 127 -6.70 -23.88 -9.16
CA TYR A 127 -8.06 -23.74 -9.67
C TYR A 127 -8.08 -22.85 -10.91
N ASP A 128 -8.81 -23.26 -11.95
CA ASP A 128 -8.83 -22.55 -13.24
C ASP A 128 -9.42 -21.12 -13.15
N PHE A 129 -10.22 -20.84 -12.12
CA PHE A 129 -10.79 -19.51 -11.88
C PHE A 129 -9.86 -18.57 -11.08
N VAL A 130 -8.73 -19.06 -10.57
CA VAL A 130 -7.72 -18.24 -9.91
C VAL A 130 -6.71 -17.78 -10.96
N ASP A 131 -6.37 -16.50 -10.97
CA ASP A 131 -5.36 -15.95 -11.88
C ASP A 131 -4.01 -16.69 -11.72
N GLY A 132 -3.49 -17.26 -12.82
CA GLY A 132 -2.29 -18.11 -12.81
C GLY A 132 -2.48 -19.48 -12.14
N GLY A 133 -3.71 -19.86 -11.79
CA GLY A 133 -4.12 -21.15 -11.24
C GLY A 133 -3.78 -21.34 -9.76
N ALA A 134 -2.60 -20.90 -9.31
CA ALA A 134 -2.10 -21.13 -7.96
C ALA A 134 -2.86 -20.31 -6.90
N VAL A 135 -3.53 -20.98 -5.95
CA VAL A 135 -4.21 -20.30 -4.83
C VAL A 135 -3.23 -19.53 -3.97
N TYR A 136 -2.15 -20.16 -3.49
CA TYR A 136 -1.16 -19.48 -2.66
C TYR A 136 0.03 -18.95 -3.46
N ASN A 137 0.55 -17.82 -2.99
CA ASN A 137 1.81 -17.21 -3.36
C ASN A 137 2.68 -17.10 -2.10
N ARG A 138 4.00 -17.10 -2.30
CA ARG A 138 4.96 -16.73 -1.28
C ARG A 138 4.97 -15.21 -1.22
N CYS A 139 4.14 -14.66 -0.34
CA CYS A 139 3.89 -13.22 -0.28
C CYS A 139 4.96 -12.56 0.59
N HIS A 140 5.65 -11.58 0.05
CA HIS A 140 6.59 -10.76 0.79
C HIS A 140 5.84 -9.89 1.80
N LEU A 141 6.34 -9.77 3.04
CA LEU A 141 5.84 -8.73 3.96
C LEU A 141 6.33 -7.36 3.52
N ILE A 142 7.62 -7.25 3.19
CA ILE A 142 8.21 -6.10 2.53
C ILE A 142 8.67 -6.55 1.15
N ALA A 143 8.02 -6.01 0.12
CA ALA A 143 8.24 -6.40 -1.26
C ALA A 143 9.70 -6.31 -1.70
N TYR A 144 10.12 -7.26 -2.53
CA TYR A 144 11.43 -7.25 -3.20
C TYR A 144 11.79 -5.89 -3.79
N GLN A 145 10.84 -5.19 -4.42
CA GLN A 145 11.08 -3.90 -5.06
C GLN A 145 11.49 -2.78 -4.08
N MET A 146 11.34 -2.98 -2.77
CA MET A 146 11.67 -2.01 -1.73
C MET A 146 12.99 -2.32 -1.00
N THR A 147 13.38 -3.59 -0.87
CA THR A 147 14.56 -4.00 -0.07
C THR A 147 15.53 -4.93 -0.81
N GLY A 148 15.14 -5.50 -1.94
CA GLY A 148 15.91 -6.52 -2.66
C GLY A 148 15.94 -7.90 -2.01
N GLU A 149 15.19 -8.11 -0.92
CA GLU A 149 15.13 -9.39 -0.22
C GLU A 149 14.39 -10.46 -1.03
N ASN A 150 15.07 -11.56 -1.36
CA ASN A 150 14.52 -12.66 -2.14
C ASN A 150 13.78 -13.68 -1.26
N ASP A 151 14.49 -14.70 -0.80
CA ASP A 151 13.98 -15.94 -0.19
C ASP A 151 14.20 -15.99 1.33
N ASN A 152 14.12 -14.81 1.95
CA ASN A 152 14.17 -14.66 3.40
C ASN A 152 12.92 -15.27 4.05
N TRP A 153 13.13 -16.35 4.82
CA TRP A 153 12.06 -17.09 5.48
C TRP A 153 11.25 -16.22 6.46
N ASN A 154 11.86 -15.18 7.03
CA ASN A 154 11.19 -14.25 7.94
C ASN A 154 10.34 -13.19 7.21
N ASN A 155 10.44 -13.12 5.88
CA ASN A 155 9.74 -12.14 5.05
C ASN A 155 8.69 -12.77 4.11
N LEU A 156 8.52 -14.10 4.12
CA LEU A 156 7.63 -14.80 3.20
C LEU A 156 6.49 -15.50 3.94
N MET A 157 5.26 -15.12 3.60
CA MET A 157 4.02 -15.64 4.20
C MET A 157 3.21 -16.44 3.17
N THR A 158 2.45 -17.43 3.63
CA THR A 158 1.36 -18.04 2.83
C THR A 158 0.25 -17.02 2.65
N GLY A 159 0.09 -16.49 1.44
CA GLY A 159 -0.99 -15.58 1.10
C GLY A 159 -1.62 -15.95 -0.24
N THR A 160 -2.90 -15.62 -0.44
CA THR A 160 -3.58 -15.95 -1.70
C THR A 160 -3.05 -15.11 -2.87
N ARG A 161 -3.36 -15.54 -4.10
CA ARG A 161 -3.06 -14.78 -5.30
C ARG A 161 -3.64 -13.38 -5.25
N SER A 162 -4.93 -13.25 -4.94
CA SER A 162 -5.60 -11.95 -4.86
C SER A 162 -5.14 -11.12 -3.66
N PHE A 163 -4.77 -11.73 -2.54
CA PHE A 163 -4.12 -11.02 -1.43
C PHE A 163 -2.81 -10.38 -1.87
N ASN A 164 -1.98 -11.15 -2.58
CA ASN A 164 -0.71 -10.67 -3.09
C ASN A 164 -0.90 -9.54 -4.13
N THR A 165 -1.72 -9.77 -5.17
CA THR A 165 -1.76 -8.88 -6.35
C THR A 165 -2.80 -7.78 -6.27
N ARG A 166 -3.89 -7.98 -5.54
CA ARG A 166 -4.91 -6.96 -5.33
C ARG A 166 -4.77 -6.36 -3.94
N GLY A 167 -4.64 -7.19 -2.90
CA GLY A 167 -4.60 -6.74 -1.50
C GLY A 167 -3.40 -5.86 -1.16
N MET A 168 -2.18 -6.35 -1.42
CA MET A 168 -0.93 -5.68 -1.01
C MET A 168 -0.31 -4.81 -2.11
N LEU A 169 -0.19 -5.37 -3.33
CA LEU A 169 0.58 -4.77 -4.42
C LEU A 169 0.25 -3.29 -4.73
N PRO A 170 -1.01 -2.82 -4.68
CA PRO A 170 -1.30 -1.40 -4.94
C PRO A 170 -0.62 -0.46 -3.93
N PHE A 171 -0.59 -0.82 -2.65
CA PHE A 171 0.10 -0.06 -1.60
C PHE A 171 1.62 -0.13 -1.75
N GLU A 172 2.14 -1.30 -2.08
CA GLU A 172 3.57 -1.49 -2.35
C GLU A 172 4.03 -0.63 -3.53
N ASN A 173 3.22 -0.57 -4.60
CA ASN A 173 3.49 0.24 -5.78
C ASN A 173 3.40 1.74 -5.48
N ALA A 174 2.46 2.18 -4.64
CA ALA A 174 2.37 3.57 -4.20
C ALA A 174 3.65 4.00 -3.46
N VAL A 175 4.09 3.21 -2.48
CA VAL A 175 5.32 3.46 -1.71
C VAL A 175 6.55 3.42 -2.61
N ALA A 176 6.70 2.37 -3.42
CA ALA A 176 7.85 2.20 -4.30
C ALA A 176 7.93 3.32 -5.36
N SER A 177 6.80 3.74 -5.93
CA SER A 177 6.76 4.86 -6.88
C SER A 177 7.14 6.17 -6.21
N TYR A 178 6.61 6.46 -5.03
CA TYR A 178 6.98 7.66 -4.27
C TYR A 178 8.49 7.73 -4.00
N ILE A 179 9.09 6.62 -3.54
CA ILE A 179 10.53 6.53 -3.29
C ILE A 179 11.32 6.73 -4.59
N LYS A 180 10.90 6.09 -5.70
CA LYS A 180 11.57 6.23 -7.00
C LYS A 180 11.52 7.67 -7.51
N ASP A 181 10.37 8.32 -7.42
CA ASP A 181 10.15 9.65 -7.99
C ASP A 181 10.83 10.75 -7.18
N THR A 182 10.82 10.62 -5.85
CA THR A 182 11.24 11.69 -4.95
C THR A 182 12.59 11.45 -4.28
N GLY A 183 13.03 10.20 -4.17
CA GLY A 183 14.18 9.79 -3.38
C GLY A 183 13.98 9.93 -1.86
N LYS A 184 12.80 10.35 -1.40
CA LYS A 184 12.48 10.59 0.01
C LYS A 184 12.19 9.31 0.76
N LYS A 185 12.33 9.37 2.08
CA LYS A 185 12.16 8.22 2.95
C LYS A 185 10.71 7.94 3.31
N VAL A 186 10.40 6.65 3.43
CA VAL A 186 9.10 6.15 3.89
C VAL A 186 9.33 5.21 5.07
N ARG A 187 8.69 5.51 6.20
CA ARG A 187 8.54 4.55 7.29
C ARG A 187 7.46 3.55 6.89
N TYR A 188 7.78 2.27 6.90
CA TYR A 188 6.92 1.20 6.42
C TYR A 188 6.86 0.04 7.41
N ARG A 189 5.68 -0.48 7.73
CA ARG A 189 5.48 -1.64 8.61
C ARG A 189 4.39 -2.54 8.06
N VAL A 190 4.64 -3.85 8.09
CA VAL A 190 3.65 -4.88 7.75
C VAL A 190 3.54 -5.86 8.91
N THR A 191 2.33 -6.01 9.44
CA THR A 191 2.02 -6.87 10.59
C THR A 191 1.04 -7.96 10.19
N PRO A 192 1.49 -9.23 10.09
CA PRO A 192 0.61 -10.38 9.91
C PRO A 192 -0.39 -10.51 11.06
N VAL A 193 -1.64 -10.85 10.73
CA VAL A 193 -2.70 -11.07 11.73
C VAL A 193 -3.10 -12.54 11.73
N PHE A 194 -2.66 -13.27 12.75
CA PHE A 194 -3.09 -14.64 13.03
C PHE A 194 -4.12 -14.64 14.15
N VAL A 195 -5.08 -15.57 14.11
CA VAL A 195 -5.98 -15.84 15.23
C VAL A 195 -5.50 -17.12 15.91
N ASP A 196 -5.32 -17.08 17.23
CA ASP A 196 -4.86 -18.21 18.04
C ASP A 196 -3.63 -18.92 17.43
N ASP A 197 -3.77 -20.20 17.18
CA ASP A 197 -2.75 -21.11 16.67
C ASP A 197 -2.96 -21.44 15.16
N GLU A 198 -3.59 -20.51 14.43
CA GLU A 198 -3.69 -20.57 12.97
C GLU A 198 -2.34 -20.48 12.29
N LEU A 199 -2.15 -21.28 11.23
CA LEU A 199 -0.92 -21.32 10.46
C LEU A 199 -0.91 -20.36 9.26
N VAL A 200 -2.09 -19.89 8.83
CA VAL A 200 -2.24 -18.89 7.77
C VAL A 200 -2.84 -17.63 8.37
N ALA A 201 -2.24 -16.47 8.08
CA ALA A 201 -2.74 -15.20 8.58
C ALA A 201 -4.08 -14.85 7.90
N ARG A 202 -4.97 -14.18 8.64
CA ARG A 202 -6.22 -13.60 8.12
C ARG A 202 -5.98 -12.46 7.13
N GLY A 203 -4.80 -11.89 7.16
CA GLY A 203 -4.40 -10.74 6.39
C GLY A 203 -3.16 -10.10 7.00
N VAL A 204 -2.84 -8.91 6.50
CA VAL A 204 -1.81 -8.05 7.09
C VAL A 204 -2.35 -6.66 7.34
N ILE A 205 -1.87 -6.03 8.40
CA ILE A 205 -1.96 -4.58 8.57
C ILE A 205 -0.74 -3.99 7.86
N MET A 206 -0.96 -3.08 6.92
CA MET A 206 0.10 -2.34 6.23
C MET A 206 0.02 -0.88 6.64
N GLU A 207 1.16 -0.31 7.04
CA GLU A 207 1.30 1.05 7.52
C GLU A 207 2.45 1.74 6.80
N ALA A 208 2.22 2.92 6.23
CA ALA A 208 3.27 3.68 5.57
C ALA A 208 3.13 5.19 5.80
N TYR A 209 4.26 5.87 6.01
CA TYR A 209 4.32 7.31 6.22
C TYR A 209 5.55 7.92 5.53
N SER A 210 5.34 8.89 4.64
CA SER A 210 6.43 9.67 4.04
C SER A 210 6.93 10.73 5.02
N ILE A 211 8.19 10.60 5.47
CA ILE A 211 8.69 11.38 6.61
C ILE A 211 8.93 12.85 6.21
N GLU A 212 9.73 13.10 5.17
CA GLU A 212 10.17 14.46 4.84
C GLU A 212 9.04 15.39 4.35
N ASP A 213 7.91 14.84 3.91
CA ASP A 213 6.75 15.64 3.52
C ASP A 213 5.63 15.67 4.58
N GLY A 214 5.81 14.99 5.71
CA GLY A 214 4.85 14.93 6.80
C GLY A 214 3.58 14.16 6.43
N GLY A 215 3.71 13.03 5.74
CA GLY A 215 2.59 12.17 5.36
C GLY A 215 1.66 12.79 4.32
N LYS A 216 2.13 13.76 3.53
CA LYS A 216 1.28 14.43 2.52
C LYS A 216 1.02 13.56 1.30
N LYS A 217 1.95 12.65 0.97
CA LYS A 217 1.85 11.79 -0.21
C LYS A 217 1.66 10.32 0.17
N ILE A 218 2.35 9.84 1.20
CA ILE A 218 2.16 8.48 1.72
C ILE A 218 1.72 8.59 3.18
N ASN A 219 0.49 8.18 3.45
CA ASN A 219 -0.09 8.16 4.79
C ASN A 219 -1.28 7.20 4.79
N PHE A 220 -1.04 5.93 5.11
CA PHE A 220 -2.11 4.94 5.13
C PHE A 220 -1.91 3.89 6.21
N ARG A 221 -3.04 3.36 6.68
CA ARG A 221 -3.12 2.18 7.53
C ARG A 221 -4.28 1.33 7.07
N VAL A 222 -3.98 0.17 6.50
CA VAL A 222 -4.96 -0.69 5.85
C VAL A 222 -4.85 -2.12 6.31
N PHE A 223 -5.96 -2.85 6.29
CA PHE A 223 -5.96 -4.29 6.43
C PHE A 223 -6.18 -4.95 5.08
N ALA A 224 -5.17 -5.60 4.53
CA ALA A 224 -5.28 -6.42 3.33
C ALA A 224 -5.74 -7.83 3.71
N LYS A 225 -6.92 -8.25 3.25
CA LYS A 225 -7.51 -9.56 3.61
C LYS A 225 -6.84 -10.69 2.84
N ASN A 226 -6.43 -11.73 3.56
CA ASN A 226 -5.92 -12.96 2.95
C ASN A 226 -7.08 -13.88 2.55
N ILE A 227 -7.75 -13.56 1.45
CA ILE A 227 -8.91 -14.29 0.92
C ILE A 227 -8.74 -14.54 -0.57
N GLU A 228 -9.44 -15.51 -1.15
CA GLU A 228 -9.51 -15.70 -2.59
C GLU A 228 -10.96 -15.95 -2.99
N GLU A 229 -11.43 -15.28 -4.04
CA GLU A 229 -12.81 -15.41 -4.47
C GLU A 229 -13.10 -16.85 -4.91
N GLY A 230 -14.20 -17.43 -4.41
CA GLY A 230 -14.54 -18.83 -4.70
C GLY A 230 -13.72 -19.88 -3.93
N VAL A 231 -12.90 -19.48 -2.95
CA VAL A 231 -12.10 -20.41 -2.13
C VAL A 231 -12.42 -20.25 -0.64
N ASP A 232 -12.76 -21.36 0.02
CA ASP A 232 -12.76 -21.45 1.48
C ASP A 232 -11.37 -21.85 1.97
N ILE A 233 -10.81 -21.07 2.88
CA ILE A 233 -9.52 -21.32 3.52
C ILE A 233 -9.77 -21.82 4.95
N ASP A 234 -9.22 -22.99 5.27
CA ASP A 234 -9.04 -23.41 6.66
C ASP A 234 -7.75 -22.76 7.18
N TYR A 235 -7.84 -21.59 7.81
CA TYR A 235 -6.67 -20.83 8.29
C TYR A 235 -5.88 -21.58 9.37
N LYS A 236 -6.52 -22.52 10.06
CA LYS A 236 -5.88 -23.35 11.06
C LYS A 236 -4.81 -24.24 10.44
N THR A 237 -5.09 -24.82 9.28
CA THR A 237 -4.18 -25.77 8.62
C THR A 237 -3.57 -25.25 7.33
N GLY A 238 -4.17 -24.24 6.71
CA GLY A 238 -3.87 -23.74 5.38
C GLY A 238 -4.50 -24.52 4.24
N ARG A 239 -5.29 -25.57 4.50
CA ARG A 239 -5.98 -26.32 3.42
C ARG A 239 -7.08 -25.47 2.79
N THR A 240 -7.27 -25.66 1.49
CA THR A 240 -8.28 -24.94 0.70
C THR A 240 -9.26 -25.89 0.00
N ARG A 241 -10.48 -25.39 -0.22
CA ARG A 241 -11.53 -26.02 -1.03
C ARG A 241 -12.31 -24.97 -1.80
N ILE A 242 -13.00 -25.39 -2.85
CA ILE A 242 -13.94 -24.53 -3.56
C ILE A 242 -15.06 -24.14 -2.59
N ALA A 243 -15.34 -22.84 -2.50
CA ALA A 243 -16.41 -22.31 -1.67
C ALA A 243 -17.77 -22.81 -2.17
N LYS A 244 -18.66 -23.19 -1.25
CA LYS A 244 -20.05 -23.52 -1.62
C LYS A 244 -20.75 -22.22 -2.04
N LYS A 245 -21.46 -22.24 -3.18
CA LYS A 245 -22.35 -21.14 -3.56
C LYS A 245 -23.35 -20.92 -2.42
N LYS A 246 -23.36 -19.71 -1.86
CA LYS A 246 -24.38 -19.25 -0.93
C LYS A 246 -25.64 -18.85 -1.70
#